data_AF-A0A6P6TPM9-F1
#
_entry.id   AF-A0A6P6TPM9-F1
#
_cell.length_a   1.000
_cell.length_b   1.000
_cell.length_c   1.000
_cell.angle_alpha   90.00
_cell.angle_beta   90.00
_cell.angle_gamma   90.00
#
_symmetry.space_group_name_H-M   'P 1'
#
loop_
_entity.id
_entity.type
_entity.pdbx_description
1 polymer ?
#
loop_
_entity_poly.entity_id
_entity_poly.type
_entity_poly.pdbx_seq_one_letter_code
_entity_poly.pdbx_strand_id
1 'polypeptide(L)'
;MNANPVNSTSECVSASLTSAVLRNSHKHLLTLVENTNRITCNACGFARGSFGFGCEDCHFYLDCECALMPPTTKQKWDEHMLVLTYPPFVEHPDEFCCGIRDLQMNPNEWMYHCHEYDESFHPWCIPQIHQNTKFGRALYVDEHSHPLTHIPEAYDDAICYGCDNSFDGGEEAFQCTECSYCLCADCACKREVLNP
;
A
#
# COMPACT_ATOMS: atom_id res chain seq x y z
N MET A 1 -18.18 -9.49 -26.84
CA MET A 1 -18.92 -10.15 -25.75
C MET A 1 -18.35 -9.57 -24.47
N ASN A 2 -19.20 -8.90 -23.69
CA ASN A 2 -18.84 -7.90 -22.70
C ASN A 2 -18.22 -8.53 -21.45
N ALA A 3 -16.98 -8.18 -21.14
CA ALA A 3 -16.45 -8.31 -19.79
C ALA A 3 -16.83 -7.01 -19.05
N ASN A 4 -17.73 -7.11 -18.07
CA ASN A 4 -17.97 -6.02 -17.13
C ASN A 4 -16.67 -5.74 -16.36
N PRO A 5 -16.32 -4.47 -16.09
CA PRO A 5 -15.20 -4.18 -15.20
C PRO A 5 -15.50 -4.83 -13.85
N VAL A 6 -14.53 -5.61 -13.34
CA VAL A 6 -14.63 -6.23 -12.02
C VAL A 6 -14.72 -5.10 -11.02
N ASN A 7 -15.94 -4.85 -10.54
CA ASN A 7 -16.22 -3.76 -9.62
C ASN A 7 -15.64 -4.17 -8.26
N SER A 8 -14.53 -3.54 -7.87
CA SER A 8 -13.83 -3.72 -6.58
C SER A 8 -14.75 -3.55 -5.36
N THR A 9 -15.93 -2.98 -5.55
CA THR A 9 -17.01 -2.85 -4.56
C THR A 9 -17.67 -4.18 -4.18
N SER A 10 -17.62 -5.20 -5.05
CA SER A 10 -18.33 -6.47 -4.84
C SER A 10 -17.60 -7.43 -3.90
N GLU A 11 -16.26 -7.37 -3.87
CA GLU A 11 -15.43 -8.22 -3.01
C GLU A 11 -15.49 -7.77 -1.54
N CYS A 12 -15.40 -6.47 -1.26
CA CYS A 12 -15.42 -5.94 0.10
C CYS A 12 -16.75 -6.18 0.84
N VAL A 13 -17.87 -6.11 0.12
CA VAL A 13 -19.21 -6.39 0.67
C VAL A 13 -19.37 -7.86 1.03
N SER A 14 -18.76 -8.78 0.26
CA SER A 14 -18.80 -10.22 0.56
C SER A 14 -17.95 -10.60 1.80
N ALA A 15 -16.80 -9.94 1.98
CA ALA A 15 -15.92 -10.14 3.14
C ALA A 15 -16.49 -9.55 4.45
N SER A 16 -17.40 -8.56 4.34
CA SER A 16 -18.06 -7.88 5.45
C SER A 16 -18.86 -8.81 6.38
N LEU A 17 -19.23 -10.01 5.93
CA LEU A 17 -19.96 -11.00 6.75
C LEU A 17 -19.13 -11.61 7.90
N THR A 18 -17.83 -11.31 8.00
CA THR A 18 -16.95 -11.95 8.98
C THR A 18 -16.51 -11.09 10.16
N SER A 19 -16.80 -9.77 10.21
CA SER A 19 -16.72 -8.80 11.34
C SER A 19 -15.59 -8.94 12.41
N ALA A 20 -14.59 -9.79 12.22
CA ALA A 20 -13.59 -10.19 13.19
C ALA A 20 -12.20 -9.66 12.85
N VAL A 21 -12.02 -9.16 11.62
CA VAL A 21 -10.73 -8.80 11.01
C VAL A 21 -10.09 -7.54 11.64
N LEU A 22 -10.84 -6.76 12.40
CA LEU A 22 -10.42 -5.41 12.83
C LEU A 22 -9.98 -5.24 14.28
N ARG A 23 -9.97 -6.32 15.07
CA ARG A 23 -9.79 -6.25 16.53
C ARG A 23 -8.38 -5.84 16.98
N ASN A 24 -7.37 -5.91 16.11
CA ASN A 24 -5.97 -5.80 16.53
C ASN A 24 -5.31 -4.45 16.22
N SER A 25 -5.77 -3.72 15.20
CA SER A 25 -5.27 -2.38 14.86
C SER A 25 -6.08 -1.25 15.49
N HIS A 26 -7.36 -1.51 15.77
CA HIS A 26 -8.29 -0.54 16.37
C HIS A 26 -9.27 -1.23 17.32
N LYS A 27 -9.65 -0.55 18.41
CA LYS A 27 -10.47 -1.17 19.48
C LYS A 27 -11.97 -1.20 19.17
N HIS A 28 -12.46 -0.29 18.34
CA HIS A 28 -13.86 -0.26 17.94
C HIS A 28 -14.11 -1.12 16.71
N LEU A 29 -15.35 -1.57 16.55
CA LEU A 29 -15.79 -2.21 15.31
C LEU A 29 -15.76 -1.16 14.20
N LEU A 30 -15.08 -1.45 13.08
CA LEU A 30 -15.25 -0.61 11.90
C LEU A 30 -16.45 -1.09 11.09
N THR A 31 -17.16 -0.14 10.53
CA THR A 31 -18.29 -0.35 9.64
C THR A 31 -17.92 0.11 8.23
N LEU A 32 -18.63 -0.42 7.23
CA LEU A 32 -18.50 0.08 5.87
C LEU A 32 -18.90 1.56 5.84
N VAL A 33 -18.05 2.41 5.26
CA VAL A 33 -18.33 3.83 5.07
C VAL A 33 -18.77 4.06 3.63
N GLU A 34 -19.97 4.63 3.44
CA GLU A 34 -20.46 5.03 2.12
C GLU A 34 -19.78 6.33 1.68
N ASN A 35 -19.15 6.27 0.52
CA ASN A 35 -18.14 7.18 -0.01
C ASN A 35 -18.68 8.56 -0.46
N THR A 36 -17.87 9.63 -0.30
CA THR A 36 -17.78 10.76 -1.27
C THR A 36 -16.52 11.63 -1.13
N ASN A 37 -15.75 11.54 -0.05
CA ASN A 37 -14.50 12.30 0.12
C ASN A 37 -13.28 11.38 0.09
N ARG A 38 -12.15 11.91 -0.40
CA ARG A 38 -10.84 11.24 -0.34
C ARG A 38 -10.43 11.10 1.12
N ILE A 39 -10.58 9.91 1.67
CA ILE A 39 -10.20 9.58 3.05
C ILE A 39 -8.84 8.88 3.02
N THR A 40 -7.93 9.37 3.86
CA THR A 40 -6.61 8.75 4.06
C THR A 40 -6.74 7.43 4.82
N CYS A 41 -6.21 6.36 4.23
CA CYS A 41 -6.11 5.06 4.86
C CYS A 41 -5.03 5.06 5.95
N ASN A 42 -5.41 4.70 7.18
CA ASN A 42 -4.51 4.60 8.33
C ASN A 42 -3.47 3.47 8.23
N ALA A 43 -3.62 2.56 7.27
CA ALA A 43 -2.65 1.50 7.04
C ALA A 43 -1.57 1.90 6.03
N CYS A 44 -1.95 2.44 4.88
CA CYS A 44 -1.00 2.71 3.78
C CYS A 44 -0.66 4.19 3.58
N GLY A 45 -1.37 5.09 4.28
CA GLY A 45 -1.17 6.54 4.22
C GLY A 45 -1.80 7.22 3.00
N PHE A 46 -2.47 6.49 2.11
CA PHE A 46 -3.06 7.08 0.90
C PHE A 46 -4.53 7.42 1.01
N ALA A 47 -4.87 8.56 0.41
CA ALA A 47 -6.24 8.96 0.22
C ALA A 47 -6.82 8.19 -0.97
N ARG A 48 -7.75 7.26 -0.71
CA ARG A 48 -8.40 6.45 -1.75
C ARG A 48 -9.87 6.84 -1.90
N GLY A 49 -10.37 6.72 -3.12
CA GLY A 49 -11.73 7.07 -3.50
C GLY A 49 -12.70 5.90 -3.55
N SER A 50 -12.43 4.73 -2.94
CA SER A 50 -13.33 3.58 -2.98
C SER A 50 -13.46 2.88 -1.61
N PHE A 51 -14.73 2.61 -1.25
CA PHE A 51 -15.28 1.78 -0.17
C PHE A 51 -14.29 1.32 0.91
N GLY A 52 -14.20 2.07 2.00
CA GLY A 52 -13.37 1.71 3.14
C GLY A 52 -14.16 1.16 4.33
N PHE A 53 -13.43 0.71 5.35
CA PHE A 53 -13.94 0.44 6.69
C PHE A 53 -13.52 1.55 7.62
N GLY A 54 -14.44 2.08 8.40
CA GLY A 54 -14.18 3.23 9.27
C GLY A 54 -14.80 3.14 10.65
N CYS A 55 -14.17 3.81 11.60
CA CYS A 55 -14.75 4.22 12.86
C CYS A 55 -14.79 5.74 12.88
N GLU A 56 -16.00 6.30 12.73
CA GLU A 56 -16.21 7.75 12.71
C GLU A 56 -15.77 8.41 14.03
N ASP A 57 -16.04 7.76 15.16
CA ASP A 57 -15.69 8.30 16.49
C ASP A 57 -14.18 8.50 16.68
N CYS A 58 -13.38 7.68 16.00
CA CYS A 58 -11.92 7.71 16.11
C CYS A 58 -11.22 8.30 14.88
N HIS A 59 -11.98 8.64 13.84
CA HIS A 59 -11.44 8.98 12.52
C HIS A 59 -10.40 7.97 12.02
N PHE A 60 -10.69 6.69 12.20
CA PHE A 60 -9.82 5.59 11.78
C PHE A 60 -10.45 4.91 10.57
N TYR A 61 -9.78 4.96 9.43
CA TYR A 61 -10.30 4.48 8.16
C TYR A 61 -9.28 3.62 7.43
N LEU A 62 -9.75 2.57 6.77
CA LEU A 62 -8.96 1.66 5.96
C LEU A 62 -9.60 1.52 4.59
N ASP A 63 -8.79 1.54 3.53
CA ASP A 63 -9.26 1.05 2.23
C ASP A 63 -9.51 -0.48 2.27
N CYS A 64 -10.26 -1.01 1.29
CA CYS A 64 -10.57 -2.43 1.25
C CYS A 64 -9.35 -3.34 1.28
N GLU A 65 -8.31 -3.00 0.51
CA GLU A 65 -7.13 -3.84 0.36
C GLU A 65 -6.40 -3.96 1.70
N CYS A 66 -6.21 -2.83 2.38
CA CYS A 66 -5.60 -2.78 3.70
C CYS A 66 -6.46 -3.46 4.77
N ALA A 67 -7.79 -3.31 4.70
CA ALA A 67 -8.70 -3.94 5.64
C ALA A 67 -8.75 -5.48 5.51
N LEU A 68 -8.39 -6.02 4.34
CA LEU A 68 -8.39 -7.46 4.05
C LEU A 68 -7.01 -8.10 4.15
N MET A 69 -5.97 -7.35 4.52
CA MET A 69 -4.64 -7.90 4.72
C MET A 69 -4.67 -9.02 5.79
N PRO A 70 -4.10 -10.19 5.49
CA PRO A 70 -4.08 -11.29 6.44
C PRO A 70 -3.19 -10.95 7.64
N PRO A 71 -3.61 -11.26 8.88
CA PRO A 71 -2.83 -10.92 10.08
C PRO A 71 -1.48 -11.64 10.14
N THR A 72 -1.34 -12.76 9.43
CA THR A 72 -0.09 -13.47 9.26
C THR A 72 0.06 -14.02 7.84
N THR A 73 1.29 -14.13 7.37
CA THR A 73 1.61 -14.75 6.07
C THR A 73 2.96 -15.46 6.14
N LYS A 74 3.15 -16.50 5.34
CA LYS A 74 4.41 -17.26 5.25
C LYS A 74 5.03 -17.07 3.88
N GLN A 75 6.28 -16.62 3.85
CA GLN A 75 6.99 -16.47 2.59
C GLN A 75 7.38 -17.83 2.00
N LYS A 76 7.55 -17.88 0.68
CA LYS A 76 8.04 -19.11 0.02
C LYS A 76 9.54 -19.34 0.20
N TRP A 77 10.28 -18.26 0.50
CA TRP A 77 11.73 -18.26 0.65
C TRP A 77 12.19 -18.23 2.12
N ASP A 78 11.26 -18.09 3.07
CA ASP A 78 11.55 -18.14 4.50
C ASP A 78 10.53 -19.04 5.20
N GLU A 79 10.98 -19.79 6.21
CA GLU A 79 10.12 -20.68 6.97
C GLU A 79 9.29 -19.95 8.03
N HIS A 80 9.71 -18.74 8.40
CA HIS A 80 9.10 -17.95 9.46
C HIS A 80 7.81 -17.28 9.04
N MET A 81 6.95 -17.07 10.02
CA MET A 81 5.71 -16.33 9.83
C MET A 81 5.97 -14.84 9.98
N LEU A 82 5.53 -14.10 8.96
CA LEU A 82 5.42 -12.65 9.05
C LEU A 82 4.10 -12.29 9.74
N VAL A 83 4.17 -11.40 10.71
CA VAL A 83 3.02 -10.91 11.48
C VAL A 83 2.74 -9.47 11.07
N LEU A 84 1.48 -9.15 10.77
CA LEU A 84 1.06 -7.78 10.48
C LEU A 84 1.10 -6.96 11.79
N THR A 85 1.89 -5.90 11.80
CA THR A 85 2.10 -5.00 12.93
C THR A 85 1.59 -3.60 12.62
N TYR A 86 1.24 -2.86 13.68
CA TYR A 86 0.54 -1.57 13.58
C TYR A 86 1.32 -0.47 14.32
N PRO A 87 1.34 0.76 13.79
CA PRO A 87 2.01 1.90 14.40
C PRO A 87 1.39 2.28 15.77
N PRO A 88 2.10 3.08 16.60
CA PRO A 88 3.29 3.85 16.24
C PRO A 88 4.61 3.11 16.55
N PHE A 89 5.55 3.15 15.62
CA PHE A 89 6.88 2.55 15.75
C PHE A 89 7.91 3.64 16.09
N VAL A 90 7.93 4.08 17.36
CA VAL A 90 8.56 5.36 17.75
C VAL A 90 9.99 5.21 18.27
N GLU A 91 10.46 3.98 18.51
CA GLU A 91 11.73 3.82 19.21
C GLU A 91 12.95 4.03 18.29
N HIS A 92 12.84 3.80 16.96
CA HIS A 92 13.96 3.95 16.01
C HIS A 92 13.52 4.30 14.57
N PRO A 93 12.99 5.51 14.28
CA PRO A 93 12.47 5.87 12.95
C PRO A 93 13.49 5.75 11.81
N ASP A 94 14.78 5.84 12.14
CA ASP A 94 15.89 5.81 11.18
C ASP A 94 16.34 4.38 10.80
N GLU A 95 15.76 3.34 11.43
CA GLU A 95 16.16 1.93 11.27
C GLU A 95 15.13 1.09 10.49
N PHE A 96 14.02 1.67 10.04
CA PHE A 96 12.98 0.91 9.34
C PHE A 96 13.26 0.82 7.84
N CYS A 97 14.12 -0.13 7.46
CA CYS A 97 14.33 -0.53 6.07
C CYS A 97 13.62 -1.85 5.76
N CYS A 98 13.04 -1.95 4.56
CA CYS A 98 12.40 -3.17 4.08
C CYS A 98 13.46 -4.20 3.65
N GLY A 99 13.44 -5.39 4.25
CA GLY A 99 14.45 -6.44 4.00
C GLY A 99 14.49 -7.02 2.57
N ILE A 100 13.53 -6.67 1.69
CA ILE A 100 13.52 -7.13 0.29
C ILE A 100 14.17 -6.11 -0.65
N ARG A 101 14.27 -4.84 -0.26
CA ARG A 101 14.67 -3.76 -1.19
C ARG A 101 15.49 -2.61 -0.59
N ASP A 102 15.84 -2.65 0.70
CA ASP A 102 16.42 -1.49 1.42
C ASP A 102 15.61 -0.19 1.24
N LEU A 103 14.31 -0.33 0.88
CA LEU A 103 13.40 0.80 0.74
C LEU A 103 13.02 1.28 2.14
N GLN A 104 13.02 2.60 2.31
CA GLN A 104 12.66 3.21 3.58
C GLN A 104 11.18 2.94 3.89
N MET A 105 10.89 2.54 5.13
CA MET A 105 9.53 2.32 5.58
C MET A 105 9.05 3.52 6.38
N ASN A 106 7.76 3.83 6.26
CA ASN A 106 7.14 4.85 7.06
C ASN A 106 6.71 4.25 8.42
N PRO A 107 7.22 4.75 9.56
CA PRO A 107 6.90 4.22 10.89
C PRO A 107 5.45 4.48 11.32
N ASN A 108 4.66 5.20 10.51
CA ASN A 108 3.24 5.46 10.72
C ASN A 108 2.33 4.60 9.81
N GLU A 109 2.89 3.68 9.04
CA GLU A 109 2.16 2.78 8.15
C GLU A 109 2.23 1.33 8.66
N TRP A 110 1.32 0.48 8.23
CA TRP A 110 1.33 -0.94 8.60
C TRP A 110 2.47 -1.68 7.92
N MET A 111 3.03 -2.67 8.62
CA MET A 111 4.10 -3.49 8.10
C MET A 111 3.97 -4.95 8.52
N TYR A 112 4.69 -5.82 7.83
CA TYR A 112 4.87 -7.20 8.25
C TYR A 112 6.22 -7.36 8.91
N HIS A 113 6.25 -8.00 10.07
CA HIS A 113 7.47 -8.17 10.85
C HIS A 113 7.73 -9.65 11.14
N CYS A 114 8.99 -10.05 10.99
CA CYS A 114 9.50 -11.37 11.37
C CYS A 114 10.20 -11.25 12.72
N HIS A 115 9.58 -11.76 13.79
CA HIS A 115 10.18 -11.70 15.13
C HIS A 115 11.43 -12.58 15.32
N GLU A 116 11.66 -13.54 14.43
CA GLU A 116 12.80 -14.46 14.54
C GLU A 116 14.09 -13.83 14.02
N TYR A 117 13.99 -13.02 12.96
CA TYR A 117 15.11 -12.29 12.37
C TYR A 117 15.11 -10.79 12.64
N ASP A 118 14.07 -10.29 13.31
CA ASP A 118 13.85 -8.87 13.59
C ASP A 118 13.78 -8.01 12.31
N GLU A 119 13.26 -8.59 11.23
CA GLU A 119 13.17 -7.95 9.92
C GLU A 119 11.74 -7.46 9.64
N SER A 120 11.63 -6.29 9.00
CA SER A 120 10.35 -5.70 8.61
C SER A 120 10.23 -5.57 7.10
N PHE A 121 9.01 -5.68 6.61
CA PHE A 121 8.68 -5.67 5.19
C PHE A 121 7.45 -4.82 4.94
N HIS A 122 7.48 -4.05 3.87
CA HIS A 122 6.26 -3.43 3.37
C HIS A 122 5.24 -4.50 2.95
N PRO A 123 3.94 -4.29 3.19
CA PRO A 123 2.92 -5.22 2.72
C PRO A 123 2.97 -5.51 1.22
N TRP A 124 3.25 -4.50 0.39
CA TRP A 124 3.32 -4.66 -1.07
C TRP A 124 4.58 -5.38 -1.57
N CYS A 125 5.61 -5.55 -0.73
CA CYS A 125 6.79 -6.33 -1.09
C CYS A 125 6.57 -7.84 -0.94
N ILE A 126 5.47 -8.26 -0.31
CA ILE A 126 5.16 -9.67 -0.09
C ILE A 126 4.31 -10.20 -1.26
N PRO A 127 4.80 -11.15 -2.08
CA PRO A 127 4.09 -11.63 -3.26
C PRO A 127 2.72 -12.27 -3.01
N GLN A 128 2.50 -12.76 -1.78
CA GLN A 128 1.21 -13.32 -1.37
C GLN A 128 0.18 -12.25 -1.00
N ILE A 129 0.64 -11.04 -0.70
CA ILE A 129 -0.18 -9.87 -0.39
C ILE A 129 -0.38 -9.05 -1.67
N HIS A 130 0.70 -8.76 -2.38
CA HIS A 130 0.69 -7.97 -3.61
C HIS A 130 1.61 -8.60 -4.66
N GLN A 131 1.16 -8.72 -5.90
CA GLN A 131 2.00 -9.33 -6.94
C GLN A 131 3.13 -8.37 -7.31
N ASN A 132 4.35 -8.68 -6.85
CA ASN A 132 5.56 -7.90 -7.15
C ASN A 132 5.63 -7.52 -8.64
N THR A 133 5.54 -6.22 -8.91
CA THR A 133 5.70 -5.66 -10.24
C THR A 133 7.09 -6.02 -10.76
N LYS A 134 7.15 -6.74 -11.88
CA LYS A 134 8.41 -6.91 -12.60
C LYS A 134 8.81 -5.57 -13.20
N PHE A 135 9.99 -5.09 -12.85
CA PHE A 135 10.60 -3.88 -13.40
C PHE A 135 10.76 -4.07 -14.92
N GLY A 136 10.41 -3.02 -15.69
CA GLY A 136 10.43 -3.05 -17.16
C GLY A 136 9.07 -3.26 -17.84
N ARG A 137 7.95 -3.28 -17.10
CA ARG A 137 6.60 -3.12 -17.67
C ARG A 137 6.07 -1.70 -17.47
N ALA A 138 5.12 -1.32 -18.32
CA ALA A 138 4.23 -0.19 -18.05
C ALA A 138 3.41 -0.47 -16.79
N LEU A 139 3.45 0.44 -15.83
CA LEU A 139 2.71 0.41 -14.57
C LEU A 139 1.43 1.22 -14.73
N TYR A 140 0.29 0.62 -14.44
CA TYR A 140 -0.98 1.35 -14.34
C TYR A 140 -1.27 1.59 -12.88
N VAL A 141 -1.61 2.83 -12.54
CA VAL A 141 -1.87 3.22 -11.16
C VAL A 141 -3.27 3.80 -11.03
N ASP A 142 -3.81 3.76 -9.81
CA ASP A 142 -5.06 4.45 -9.53
C ASP A 142 -4.94 5.97 -9.76
N GLU A 143 -6.09 6.60 -10.05
CA GLU A 143 -6.22 8.05 -10.14
C GLU A 143 -5.29 8.75 -11.17
N HIS A 144 -4.68 7.97 -12.07
CA HIS A 144 -3.90 8.45 -13.21
C HIS A 144 -4.16 7.59 -14.45
N SER A 145 -4.34 8.21 -15.62
CA SER A 145 -4.82 7.51 -16.81
C SER A 145 -3.73 6.96 -17.73
N HIS A 146 -2.51 7.49 -17.65
CA HIS A 146 -1.41 7.05 -18.50
C HIS A 146 -0.56 5.99 -17.78
N PRO A 147 0.07 5.07 -18.50
CA PRO A 147 1.04 4.17 -17.89
C PRO A 147 2.29 4.93 -17.44
N LEU A 148 2.83 4.54 -16.29
CA LEU A 148 4.13 4.99 -15.81
C LEU A 148 5.19 3.98 -16.25
N THR A 149 6.38 4.48 -16.55
CA THR A 149 7.55 3.65 -16.88
C THR A 149 8.60 3.85 -15.80
N HIS A 150 9.26 2.76 -15.41
CA HIS A 150 10.40 2.81 -14.49
C HIS A 150 11.55 3.62 -15.11
N ILE A 151 12.05 4.58 -14.36
CA ILE A 151 13.28 5.32 -14.64
C ILE A 151 14.29 5.02 -13.52
N PRO A 152 15.53 4.61 -13.84
CA PRO A 152 16.52 4.27 -12.82
C PRO A 152 16.94 5.44 -11.94
N GLU A 153 16.87 6.67 -12.48
CA GLU A 153 17.28 7.89 -11.78
C GLU A 153 16.25 8.98 -12.09
N ALA A 154 15.60 9.48 -11.04
CA ALA A 154 14.74 10.66 -11.10
C ALA A 154 15.58 11.93 -11.36
N TYR A 155 14.94 12.95 -11.96
CA TYR A 155 15.57 14.27 -12.07
C TYR A 155 15.71 14.93 -10.70
N ASP A 156 16.76 15.72 -10.49
CA ASP A 156 17.09 16.38 -9.20
C ASP A 156 15.97 17.26 -8.61
N ASP A 157 15.02 17.71 -9.43
CA ASP A 157 13.88 18.54 -9.00
C ASP A 157 12.53 17.80 -9.11
N ALA A 158 12.54 16.49 -9.37
CA ALA A 158 11.31 15.72 -9.41
C ALA A 158 10.69 15.65 -8.00
N ILE A 159 9.36 15.59 -7.96
CA ILE A 159 8.59 15.31 -6.75
C ILE A 159 7.72 14.09 -6.98
N CYS A 160 7.58 13.27 -5.95
CA CYS A 160 6.62 12.18 -5.98
C CYS A 160 5.22 12.77 -5.77
N TYR A 161 4.34 12.67 -6.77
CA TYR A 161 2.93 13.10 -6.67
C TYR A 161 2.13 12.28 -5.65
N GLY A 162 2.73 11.19 -5.17
CA GLY A 162 2.11 10.27 -4.25
C GLY A 162 2.26 10.67 -2.79
N CYS A 163 3.45 11.11 -2.39
CA CYS A 163 3.82 11.44 -1.00
C CYS A 163 4.33 12.87 -0.83
N ASP A 164 4.39 13.67 -1.90
CA ASP A 164 4.89 15.04 -1.94
C ASP A 164 6.36 15.22 -1.50
N ASN A 165 7.12 14.12 -1.38
CA ASN A 165 8.56 14.17 -1.12
C ASN A 165 9.33 14.45 -2.41
N SER A 166 10.42 15.22 -2.28
CA SER A 166 11.44 15.34 -3.33
C SER A 166 12.19 14.02 -3.48
N PHE A 167 12.62 13.71 -4.70
CA PHE A 167 13.59 12.65 -4.90
C PHE A 167 14.98 13.15 -4.52
N ASP A 168 15.73 12.34 -3.79
CA ASP A 168 17.17 12.57 -3.68
C ASP A 168 17.79 12.13 -5.02
N GLY A 169 18.62 12.99 -5.62
CA GLY A 169 19.18 12.74 -6.95
C GLY A 169 19.77 11.33 -7.08
N GLY A 170 19.29 10.56 -8.07
CA GLY A 170 19.68 9.16 -8.29
C GLY A 170 18.72 8.10 -7.75
N GLU A 171 17.60 8.48 -7.11
CA GLU A 171 16.56 7.53 -6.71
C GLU A 171 15.74 7.00 -7.90
N GLU A 172 15.34 5.73 -7.83
CA GLU A 172 14.45 5.10 -8.81
C GLU A 172 13.05 5.72 -8.75
N ALA A 173 12.44 5.93 -9.91
CA ALA A 173 11.09 6.48 -10.00
C ALA A 173 10.27 5.86 -11.13
N PHE A 174 8.98 6.15 -11.12
CA PHE A 174 8.03 5.74 -12.14
C PHE A 174 7.41 6.99 -12.74
N GLN A 175 7.72 7.27 -14.01
CA GLN A 175 7.33 8.51 -14.67
C GLN A 175 6.36 8.26 -15.83
N CYS A 176 5.35 9.11 -15.95
CA CYS A 176 4.50 9.20 -17.12
C CYS A 176 5.26 9.81 -18.30
N THR A 177 5.17 9.21 -19.47
CA THR A 177 5.81 9.75 -20.68
C THR A 177 5.00 10.87 -21.35
N GLU A 178 3.73 11.04 -20.96
CA GLU A 178 2.78 11.99 -21.55
C GLU A 178 2.61 13.27 -20.71
N CYS A 179 2.99 13.26 -19.43
CA CYS A 179 2.87 14.42 -18.53
C CYS A 179 3.94 14.38 -17.42
N SER A 180 3.93 15.38 -16.53
CA SER A 180 4.89 15.50 -15.43
C SER A 180 4.61 14.57 -14.23
N TYR A 181 3.65 13.65 -14.34
CA TYR A 181 3.29 12.76 -13.24
C TYR A 181 4.41 11.75 -12.96
N CYS A 182 4.81 11.67 -11.70
CA CYS A 182 5.91 10.82 -11.25
C CYS A 182 5.61 10.26 -9.84
N LEU A 183 6.01 9.02 -9.57
CA LEU A 183 5.89 8.37 -8.27
C LEU A 183 7.23 7.73 -7.87
N CYS A 184 7.59 7.80 -6.60
CA CYS A 184 8.66 6.97 -6.05
C CYS A 184 8.27 5.49 -6.06
N ALA A 185 9.25 4.60 -5.94
CA ALA A 185 9.03 3.16 -5.99
C ALA A 185 7.92 2.69 -5.02
N ASP A 186 7.92 3.20 -3.79
CA ASP A 186 6.89 2.86 -2.79
C ASP A 186 5.49 3.34 -3.20
N CYS A 187 5.38 4.60 -3.61
CA CYS A 187 4.11 5.17 -4.05
C CYS A 187 3.58 4.49 -5.31
N ALA A 188 4.47 4.07 -6.22
CA ALA A 188 4.14 3.35 -7.43
C ALA A 188 3.62 1.95 -7.11
N CYS A 189 4.33 1.19 -6.27
CA CYS A 189 3.94 -0.18 -5.90
C CYS A 189 2.59 -0.22 -5.17
N LYS A 190 2.40 0.68 -4.21
CA LYS A 190 1.16 0.79 -3.44
C LYS A 190 -0.06 1.24 -4.26
N ARG A 191 0.13 1.92 -5.39
CA ARG A 191 -0.95 2.41 -6.25
C ARG A 191 -1.19 1.55 -7.49
N GLU A 192 -0.41 0.48 -7.67
CA GLU A 192 -0.54 -0.35 -8.87
C GLU A 192 -1.92 -0.99 -8.98
N VAL A 193 -2.51 -0.94 -10.18
CA VAL A 193 -3.72 -1.65 -10.55
C VAL A 193 -3.36 -2.81 -11.47
N LEU A 194 -3.57 -4.03 -11.01
CA LEU A 194 -3.32 -5.24 -11.80
C LEU A 194 -4.49 -5.49 -12.78
N ASN A 195 -4.19 -5.49 -14.08
CA ASN A 195 -5.14 -5.66 -15.20
C ASN A 195 -6.14 -4.50 -15.40
N PRO A 196 -5.68 -3.37 -15.98
CA PRO A 196 -6.54 -2.27 -16.40
C PRO A 196 -7.45 -2.61 -17.59
#